data_AF-A0A951XM76-F1
#
_entry.id   AF-A0A951XM76-F1
#
_cell.length_a   1.000
_cell.length_b   1.000
_cell.length_c   1.000
_cell.angle_alpha   90.00
_cell.angle_beta   90.00
_cell.angle_gamma   90.00
#
_symmetry.space_group_name_H-M   'P 1'
#
loop_
_entity.id
_entity.type
_entity.pdbx_description
1 polymer ?
#
loop_
_entity_poly.entity_id
_entity_poly.type
_entity_poly.pdbx_seq_one_letter_code
_entity_poly.pdbx_strand_id
1 'polypeptide(L)'
;MTSAINMNGAGAIGALDIRGMDLETAMMAVQSNRANLLEAQLKDQIAQVQAKNDQISKLNEALGLLTKLQSNIPTSANAGDKLTNYLKADDCALEKQINTALKEAGIAPFKPANDGKGGRTQAEEWLPGGITGNATKGELEGVIQELKSKIDSASNSQQMDMLRLQSLSNKRNEAFDLMTNFIKKMQDNRSSIVGNMR
;
A
#
# COMPACT_ATOMS: atom_id res chain seq x y z
N MET A 1 58.33 -30.22 -60.46
CA MET A 1 58.54 -29.61 -59.13
C MET A 1 57.41 -28.62 -58.93
N THR A 2 56.50 -28.67 -57.96
CA THR A 2 56.26 -29.54 -56.80
C THR A 2 54.83 -29.23 -56.34
N SER A 3 54.17 -30.26 -55.85
CA SER A 3 52.83 -30.34 -55.26
C SER A 3 52.46 -29.26 -54.24
N ALA A 4 51.16 -28.95 -54.11
CA ALA A 4 50.37 -29.35 -52.93
C ALA A 4 48.89 -28.93 -53.07
N ILE A 5 48.02 -29.94 -53.15
CA ILE A 5 46.63 -29.85 -52.73
C ILE A 5 46.64 -29.69 -51.21
N ASN A 6 46.01 -28.65 -50.66
CA ASN A 6 45.70 -28.58 -49.23
C ASN A 6 44.19 -28.73 -49.05
N MET A 7 43.75 -29.97 -48.82
CA MET A 7 42.46 -30.30 -48.24
C MET A 7 42.62 -30.40 -46.71
N ASN A 8 41.58 -29.95 -45.99
CA ASN A 8 41.31 -30.16 -44.56
C ASN A 8 42.17 -29.38 -43.55
N GLY A 9 41.69 -28.17 -43.23
CA GLY A 9 41.87 -27.53 -41.93
C GLY A 9 40.51 -27.32 -41.29
N ALA A 10 40.23 -28.07 -40.23
CA ALA A 10 39.01 -28.05 -39.45
C ALA A 10 38.58 -26.65 -39.00
N GLY A 11 37.26 -26.43 -38.95
CA GLY A 11 36.69 -25.18 -38.42
C GLY A 11 35.26 -24.85 -38.85
N ALA A 12 34.52 -25.79 -39.44
CA ALA A 12 33.08 -25.63 -39.71
C ALA A 12 32.21 -26.01 -38.49
N ILE A 13 32.75 -25.91 -37.27
CA ILE A 13 32.00 -26.00 -36.02
C ILE A 13 32.03 -24.61 -35.40
N GLY A 14 30.94 -23.85 -35.58
CA GLY A 14 30.86 -22.51 -34.99
C GLY A 14 29.55 -21.76 -35.29
N ALA A 15 28.78 -22.19 -36.29
CA ALA A 15 27.52 -21.52 -36.64
C ALA A 15 26.25 -22.20 -36.08
N LEU A 16 26.34 -23.44 -35.55
CA LEU A 16 25.19 -24.20 -35.05
C LEU A 16 24.98 -24.13 -33.53
N ASP A 17 25.89 -23.54 -32.75
CA ASP A 17 25.81 -23.56 -31.26
C ASP A 17 25.48 -22.19 -30.63
N ILE A 18 25.64 -21.09 -31.38
CA ILE A 18 25.49 -19.73 -30.83
C ILE A 18 24.00 -19.32 -30.70
N ARG A 19 23.11 -19.87 -31.53
CA ARG A 19 21.69 -19.47 -31.53
C ARG A 19 20.87 -20.07 -30.38
N GLY A 20 21.30 -21.20 -29.79
CA GLY A 20 20.66 -21.81 -28.62
C GLY A 20 21.07 -21.13 -27.31
N MET A 21 22.37 -20.86 -27.15
CA MET A 21 22.93 -20.19 -25.98
C MET A 21 22.41 -18.76 -25.80
N ASP A 22 22.23 -18.03 -26.90
CA ASP A 22 21.69 -16.68 -26.88
C ASP A 22 20.17 -16.66 -26.61
N LEU A 23 19.42 -17.68 -27.06
CA LEU A 23 18.00 -17.83 -26.74
C LEU A 23 17.77 -18.17 -25.26
N GLU A 24 18.62 -19.03 -24.70
CA GLU A 24 18.59 -19.41 -23.28
C GLU A 24 18.98 -18.23 -22.38
N THR A 25 20.00 -17.48 -22.77
CA THR A 25 20.42 -16.25 -22.08
C THR A 25 19.35 -15.16 -22.20
N ALA A 26 18.76 -14.98 -23.38
CA ALA A 26 17.63 -14.07 -23.61
C ALA A 26 16.40 -14.49 -22.79
N MET A 27 16.09 -15.78 -22.71
CA MET A 27 14.97 -16.28 -21.91
C MET A 27 15.24 -16.09 -20.42
N MET A 28 16.46 -16.37 -19.94
CA MET A 28 16.85 -16.10 -18.56
C MET A 28 16.78 -14.60 -18.23
N ALA A 29 17.18 -13.73 -19.16
CA ALA A 29 17.03 -12.29 -19.02
C ALA A 29 15.55 -11.87 -18.94
N VAL A 30 14.67 -12.45 -19.76
CA VAL A 30 13.21 -12.20 -19.69
C VAL A 30 12.62 -12.68 -18.37
N GLN A 31 13.00 -13.87 -17.89
CA GLN A 31 12.50 -14.38 -16.61
C GLN A 31 13.02 -13.56 -15.43
N SER A 32 14.29 -13.14 -15.47
CA SER A 32 14.87 -12.22 -14.49
C SER A 32 14.15 -10.88 -14.48
N ASN A 33 13.89 -10.29 -15.65
CA ASN A 33 13.12 -9.05 -15.77
C ASN A 33 11.70 -9.21 -15.21
N ARG A 34 11.03 -10.34 -15.48
CA ARG A 34 9.69 -10.61 -14.94
C ARG A 34 9.70 -10.77 -13.42
N ALA A 35 10.69 -11.49 -12.87
CA ALA A 35 10.86 -11.63 -11.43
C ALA A 35 11.12 -10.27 -10.76
N ASN A 36 11.99 -9.45 -11.35
CA ASN A 36 12.27 -8.09 -10.87
C ASN A 36 11.01 -7.21 -10.88
N LEU A 37 10.18 -7.29 -11.92
CA LEU A 37 8.92 -6.55 -12.01
C LEU A 37 7.91 -7.02 -10.96
N LEU A 38 7.76 -8.33 -10.77
CA LEU A 38 6.87 -8.90 -9.74
C LEU A 38 7.32 -8.48 -8.32
N GLU A 39 8.62 -8.45 -8.06
CA GLU A 39 9.18 -7.98 -6.79
C GLU A 39 8.90 -6.49 -6.57
N ALA A 40 9.08 -5.65 -7.61
CA ALA A 40 8.75 -4.23 -7.54
C ALA A 40 7.25 -4.01 -7.24
N GLN A 41 6.38 -4.72 -7.96
CA GLN A 41 4.93 -4.66 -7.72
C GLN A 41 4.55 -5.14 -6.32
N LEU A 42 5.17 -6.21 -5.82
CA LEU A 42 4.95 -6.70 -4.47
C LEU A 42 5.36 -5.66 -3.43
N LYS A 43 6.53 -5.04 -3.60
CA LYS A 43 7.03 -3.97 -2.71
C LYS A 43 6.09 -2.77 -2.69
N ASP A 44 5.66 -2.31 -3.87
CA ASP A 44 4.73 -1.18 -3.98
C ASP A 44 3.39 -1.50 -3.33
N GLN A 45 2.88 -2.71 -3.53
CA GLN A 45 1.63 -3.15 -2.93
C GLN A 45 1.74 -3.27 -1.40
N ILE A 46 2.87 -3.73 -0.86
CA ILE A 46 3.12 -3.77 0.59
C ILE A 46 3.12 -2.35 1.16
N ALA A 47 3.82 -1.42 0.51
CA ALA A 47 3.85 -0.02 0.94
C ALA A 47 2.46 0.61 0.93
N GLN A 48 1.63 0.31 -0.08
CA GLN A 48 0.24 0.77 -0.14
C GLN A 48 -0.61 0.20 1.00
N VAL A 49 -0.45 -1.10 1.32
CA VAL A 49 -1.17 -1.72 2.44
C VAL A 49 -0.72 -1.11 3.77
N GLN A 50 0.58 -0.86 3.97
CA GLN A 50 1.09 -0.18 5.17
C GLN A 50 0.49 1.23 5.30
N ALA A 51 0.53 2.03 4.25
CA ALA A 51 -0.06 3.37 4.25
C ALA A 51 -1.57 3.35 4.56
N LYS A 52 -2.30 2.35 4.06
CA LYS A 52 -3.71 2.16 4.39
C LYS A 52 -3.92 1.73 5.84
N ASN A 53 -3.08 0.84 6.38
CA ASN A 53 -3.14 0.47 7.80
C ASN A 53 -2.95 1.70 8.69
N ASP A 54 -1.98 2.56 8.36
CA ASP A 54 -1.72 3.80 9.08
C ASP A 54 -2.91 4.76 8.98
N GLN A 55 -3.52 4.89 7.80
CA GLN A 55 -4.71 5.70 7.60
C GLN A 55 -5.90 5.18 8.43
N ILE A 56 -6.15 3.87 8.43
CA ILE A 56 -7.22 3.25 9.22
C ILE A 56 -6.97 3.44 10.71
N SER A 57 -5.72 3.33 11.17
CA SER A 57 -5.34 3.61 12.55
C SER A 57 -5.73 5.03 12.97
N LYS A 58 -5.34 6.03 12.18
CA LYS A 58 -5.66 7.44 12.42
C LYS A 58 -7.17 7.70 12.42
N LEU A 59 -7.89 7.09 11.48
CA LEU A 59 -9.35 7.21 11.41
C LEU A 59 -10.03 6.58 12.63
N ASN A 60 -9.57 5.42 13.08
CA ASN A 60 -10.09 4.74 14.27
C ASN A 60 -9.80 5.53 15.55
N GLU A 61 -8.63 6.15 15.67
CA GLU A 61 -8.28 7.03 16.78
C GLU A 61 -9.22 8.24 16.84
N ALA A 62 -9.41 8.93 15.71
CA ALA A 62 -10.36 10.04 15.62
C ALA A 62 -11.79 9.60 15.96
N LEU A 63 -12.24 8.45 15.43
CA LEU A 63 -13.56 7.89 15.73
C LEU A 63 -13.72 7.57 17.22
N GLY A 64 -12.70 7.00 17.86
CA GLY A 64 -12.70 6.70 19.29
C GLY A 64 -12.85 7.95 20.15
N LEU A 65 -12.12 9.02 19.82
CA LEU A 65 -12.22 10.30 20.52
C LEU A 65 -13.58 10.98 20.32
N LEU A 66 -14.13 10.94 19.10
CA LEU A 66 -15.46 11.47 18.81
C LEU A 66 -16.57 10.66 19.50
N THR A 67 -16.44 9.34 19.57
CA THR A 67 -17.41 8.49 20.28
C THR A 67 -17.35 8.75 21.79
N LYS A 68 -16.16 9.00 22.34
CA LYS A 68 -16.00 9.45 23.72
C LYS A 68 -16.70 10.80 23.94
N LEU A 69 -16.55 11.75 23.04
CA LEU A 69 -17.27 13.02 23.09
C LEU A 69 -18.79 12.82 23.04
N GLN A 70 -19.26 11.95 22.12
CA GLN A 70 -20.67 11.62 21.98
C GLN A 70 -21.25 10.98 23.24
N SER A 71 -20.47 10.17 23.97
CA SER A 71 -20.93 9.53 25.21
C SER A 71 -21.27 10.51 26.34
N ASN A 72 -20.71 11.72 26.31
CA ASN A 72 -21.04 12.79 27.25
C ASN A 72 -22.36 13.50 26.90
N ILE A 73 -22.91 13.26 25.70
CA ILE A 73 -24.14 13.89 25.23
C ILE A 73 -25.31 12.94 25.50
N PRO A 74 -26.37 13.39 26.21
CA PRO A 74 -27.52 12.54 26.48
C PRO A 74 -28.25 12.17 25.18
N THR A 75 -28.83 10.97 25.15
CA THR A 75 -29.60 10.47 23.99
C THR A 75 -30.79 11.36 23.64
N SER A 76 -31.38 12.04 24.64
CA SER A 76 -32.47 13.00 24.49
C SER A 76 -32.08 14.37 23.94
N ALA A 77 -30.78 14.67 23.77
CA ALA A 77 -30.33 15.92 23.18
C ALA A 77 -30.74 16.03 21.70
N ASN A 78 -31.12 17.23 21.29
CA ASN A 78 -31.49 17.54 19.91
C ASN A 78 -30.25 17.79 19.05
N ALA A 79 -30.37 17.58 17.74
CA ALA A 79 -29.27 17.79 16.79
C ALA A 79 -28.75 19.25 16.76
N GLY A 80 -29.58 20.22 17.15
CA GLY A 80 -29.19 21.64 17.23
C GLY A 80 -28.52 22.03 18.55
N ASP A 81 -28.50 21.15 19.56
CA ASP A 81 -27.92 21.48 20.85
C ASP A 81 -26.40 21.57 20.75
N LYS A 82 -25.84 22.63 21.33
CA LYS A 82 -24.40 22.87 21.34
C LYS A 82 -23.69 21.90 22.26
N LEU A 83 -22.48 21.50 21.88
CA LEU A 83 -21.60 20.63 22.66
C LEU A 83 -21.31 21.22 24.06
N THR A 84 -21.14 22.54 24.18
CA THR A 84 -20.99 23.24 25.46
C THR A 84 -22.12 23.02 26.47
N ASN A 85 -23.31 22.62 26.01
CA ASN A 85 -24.42 22.35 26.92
C ASN A 85 -24.22 21.06 27.72
N TYR A 86 -23.31 20.18 27.26
CA TYR A 86 -23.09 18.85 27.82
C TYR A 86 -21.62 18.58 28.20
N LEU A 87 -20.73 19.52 27.89
CA LEU A 87 -19.30 19.41 28.14
C LEU A 87 -18.86 20.47 29.16
N LYS A 88 -17.89 20.11 29.99
CA LYS A 88 -17.28 21.01 30.97
C LYS A 88 -16.27 21.92 30.26
N ALA A 89 -15.98 23.07 30.86
CA ALA A 89 -14.99 24.02 30.32
C ALA A 89 -13.58 23.39 30.14
N ASP A 90 -13.24 22.36 30.92
CA ASP A 90 -11.97 21.61 30.85
C ASP A 90 -11.91 20.62 29.66
N ASP A 91 -13.03 20.36 28.96
CA ASP A 91 -13.07 19.48 27.79
C ASP A 91 -12.41 20.10 26.54
N CYS A 92 -11.89 21.33 26.64
CA CYS A 92 -11.04 21.95 25.63
C CYS A 92 -9.81 21.09 25.28
N ALA A 93 -9.30 20.29 26.22
CA ALA A 93 -8.21 19.34 25.95
C ALA A 93 -8.64 18.19 25.03
N LEU A 94 -9.86 17.68 25.20
CA LEU A 94 -10.44 16.63 24.35
C LEU A 94 -10.76 17.19 22.96
N GLU A 95 -11.29 18.41 22.87
CA GLU A 95 -11.50 19.12 21.60
C GLU A 95 -10.18 19.26 20.82
N LYS A 96 -9.09 19.65 21.51
CA LYS A 96 -7.76 19.75 20.90
C LYS A 96 -7.26 18.41 20.37
N GLN A 97 -7.44 17.32 21.14
CA GLN A 97 -7.06 15.96 20.73
C GLN A 97 -7.85 15.52 19.49
N ILE A 98 -9.16 15.74 19.49
CA ILE A 98 -10.04 15.40 18.37
C ILE A 98 -9.61 16.17 17.12
N ASN A 99 -9.34 17.47 17.23
CA ASN A 99 -8.91 18.27 16.10
C ASN A 99 -7.54 17.85 15.55
N THR A 100 -6.59 17.47 16.42
CA THR A 100 -5.33 16.87 15.98
C THR A 100 -5.59 15.58 15.20
N ALA A 101 -6.36 14.64 15.76
CA ALA A 101 -6.64 13.35 15.14
C ALA A 101 -7.39 13.50 13.81
N LEU A 102 -8.34 14.44 13.71
CA LEU A 102 -9.06 14.76 12.47
C LEU A 102 -8.13 15.32 11.39
N LYS A 103 -7.21 16.22 11.77
CA LYS A 103 -6.19 16.77 10.88
C LYS A 103 -5.27 15.67 10.36
N GLU A 104 -4.78 14.80 11.25
CA GLU A 104 -3.89 13.69 10.90
C GLU A 104 -4.58 12.63 10.03
N ALA A 105 -5.86 12.39 10.25
CA ALA A 105 -6.69 11.50 9.45
C ALA A 105 -7.05 12.08 8.06
N GLY A 106 -6.66 13.33 7.77
CA GLY A 106 -6.95 14.00 6.49
C GLY A 106 -8.44 14.28 6.30
N ILE A 107 -9.20 14.38 7.38
CA ILE A 107 -10.62 14.73 7.34
C ILE A 107 -10.72 16.25 7.47
N ALA A 108 -11.06 16.91 6.37
CA ALA A 108 -11.39 18.31 6.39
C ALA A 108 -12.71 18.47 7.19
N PRO A 109 -12.73 19.23 8.28
CA PRO A 109 -13.91 19.31 9.12
C PRO A 109 -14.96 20.26 8.49
N PHE A 110 -16.24 19.91 8.67
CA PHE A 110 -17.32 20.11 7.68
C PHE A 110 -18.00 21.49 7.59
N LYS A 111 -17.47 22.56 8.18
CA LYS A 111 -17.97 23.92 7.89
C LYS A 111 -16.85 24.96 7.86
N PRO A 112 -16.92 26.01 7.02
CA PRO A 112 -16.16 27.21 7.27
C PRO A 112 -16.57 27.70 8.67
N ALA A 113 -15.59 27.97 9.53
CA ALA A 113 -15.83 28.36 10.92
C ALA A 113 -17.01 29.33 11.02
N ASN A 114 -18.13 28.89 11.62
CA ASN A 114 -19.30 29.74 11.84
C ASN A 114 -18.94 30.99 12.68
N ASP A 115 -17.75 30.96 13.33
CA ASP A 115 -17.26 31.93 14.29
C ASP A 115 -15.94 32.59 13.82
N GLY A 116 -15.56 32.45 12.54
CA GLY A 116 -14.34 33.05 11.97
C GLY A 116 -13.01 32.47 12.45
N LYS A 117 -13.02 31.55 13.42
CA LYS A 117 -11.87 30.75 13.85
C LYS A 117 -12.36 29.32 14.19
N GLY A 118 -11.79 28.29 13.57
CA GLY A 118 -12.22 26.89 13.76
C GLY A 118 -11.71 26.28 15.07
N GLY A 119 -11.72 24.95 15.21
CA GLY A 119 -11.13 24.26 16.36
C GLY A 119 -9.60 24.46 16.48
N ARG A 120 -9.05 24.42 17.70
CA ARG A 120 -7.59 24.39 17.91
C ARG A 120 -7.09 22.95 18.00
N THR A 121 -5.89 22.67 17.50
CA THR A 121 -5.19 21.39 17.70
C THR A 121 -4.40 21.40 19.01
N GLN A 122 -3.85 20.25 19.41
CA GLN A 122 -2.90 20.17 20.53
C GLN A 122 -1.64 21.00 20.29
N ALA A 123 -1.22 21.16 19.04
CA ALA A 123 -0.10 22.02 18.64
C ALA A 123 -0.46 23.51 18.62
N GLU A 124 -1.60 23.90 19.22
CA GLU A 124 -2.08 25.29 19.33
C GLU A 124 -2.47 25.94 17.98
N GLU A 125 -2.40 25.18 16.88
CA GLU A 125 -2.73 25.62 15.53
C GLU A 125 -4.25 25.68 15.31
N TRP A 126 -4.69 26.64 14.50
CA TRP A 126 -6.08 26.73 14.07
C TRP A 126 -6.35 25.71 12.95
N LEU A 127 -7.37 24.89 13.15
CA LEU A 127 -7.94 24.01 12.15
C LEU A 127 -9.26 24.63 11.67
N PRO A 128 -9.31 25.24 10.46
CA PRO A 128 -10.55 25.73 9.89
C PRO A 128 -11.59 24.61 9.85
N GLY A 129 -12.76 24.87 10.43
CA GLY A 129 -13.86 23.91 10.55
C GLY A 129 -13.74 22.88 11.66
N GLY A 130 -12.64 22.85 12.42
CA GLY A 130 -12.46 21.92 13.54
C GLY A 130 -13.57 22.02 14.58
N ILE A 131 -13.76 20.94 15.36
CA ILE A 131 -14.75 20.90 16.42
C ILE A 131 -14.39 21.94 17.49
N THR A 132 -15.40 22.71 17.88
CA THR A 132 -15.35 23.67 18.97
C THR A 132 -16.51 23.37 19.92
N GLY A 133 -16.45 23.87 21.16
CA GLY A 133 -17.58 23.76 22.08
C GLY A 133 -18.90 24.33 21.54
N ASN A 134 -18.86 25.24 20.56
CA ASN A 134 -20.05 25.78 19.89
C ASN A 134 -20.64 24.85 18.81
N ALA A 135 -19.92 23.81 18.37
CA ALA A 135 -20.44 22.89 17.37
C ALA A 135 -21.65 22.12 17.94
N THR A 136 -22.55 21.69 17.06
CA THR A 136 -23.80 21.04 17.49
C THR A 136 -23.67 19.52 17.53
N LYS A 137 -24.57 18.85 18.27
CA LYS A 137 -24.68 17.39 18.27
C LYS A 137 -24.82 16.82 16.85
N GLY A 138 -25.65 17.45 16.00
CA GLY A 138 -25.86 17.01 14.63
C GLY A 138 -24.59 17.13 13.76
N GLU A 139 -23.76 18.14 14.00
CA GLU A 139 -22.46 18.28 13.33
C GLU A 139 -21.49 17.19 13.79
N LEU A 140 -21.44 16.88 15.09
CA LEU A 140 -20.66 15.78 15.63
C LEU A 140 -21.07 14.43 15.02
N GLU A 141 -22.37 14.15 14.96
CA GLU A 141 -22.92 12.92 14.36
C GLU A 141 -22.62 12.84 12.86
N GLY A 142 -22.68 13.96 12.14
CA GLY A 142 -22.27 14.04 10.74
C GLY A 142 -20.79 13.69 10.54
N VAL A 143 -19.90 14.23 11.37
CA VAL A 143 -18.46 13.90 11.33
C VAL A 143 -18.23 12.42 11.65
N ILE A 144 -18.88 11.88 12.69
CA ILE A 144 -18.80 10.44 13.02
C ILE A 144 -19.25 9.57 11.84
N GLN A 145 -20.32 9.95 11.15
CA GLN A 145 -20.83 9.20 10.01
C GLN A 145 -19.88 9.24 8.80
N GLU A 146 -19.24 10.39 8.54
CA GLU A 146 -18.23 10.51 7.49
C GLU A 146 -16.98 9.67 7.82
N LEU A 147 -16.51 9.71 9.07
CA LEU A 147 -15.39 8.88 9.52
C LEU A 147 -15.68 7.40 9.30
N LYS A 148 -16.85 6.93 9.74
CA LYS A 148 -17.28 5.54 9.52
C LYS A 148 -17.27 5.20 8.02
N SER A 149 -17.83 6.06 7.18
CA SER A 149 -17.84 5.86 5.73
C SER A 149 -16.43 5.78 5.13
N LYS A 150 -15.49 6.61 5.61
CA LYS A 150 -14.08 6.56 5.19
C LYS A 150 -13.36 5.31 5.70
N ILE A 151 -13.61 4.90 6.95
CA ILE A 151 -13.08 3.65 7.51
C ILE A 151 -13.56 2.46 6.69
N ASP A 152 -14.85 2.41 6.39
CA ASP A 152 -15.44 1.32 5.59
C ASP A 152 -14.82 1.28 4.19
N SER A 153 -14.70 2.43 3.53
CA SER A 153 -14.04 2.54 2.22
C SER A 153 -12.58 2.09 2.26
N ALA A 154 -11.81 2.56 3.25
CA ALA A 154 -10.41 2.22 3.41
C ALA A 154 -10.21 0.73 3.75
N SER A 155 -11.03 0.18 4.63
CA SER A 155 -11.04 -1.24 5.04
C SER A 155 -11.37 -2.15 3.86
N ASN A 156 -12.42 -1.85 3.08
CA ASN A 156 -12.74 -2.60 1.88
C ASN A 156 -11.60 -2.58 0.86
N SER A 157 -10.96 -1.42 0.70
CA SER A 157 -9.82 -1.27 -0.20
C SER A 157 -8.59 -2.05 0.27
N GLN A 158 -8.30 -2.05 1.58
CA GLN A 158 -7.23 -2.81 2.21
C GLN A 158 -7.44 -4.33 2.05
N GLN A 159 -8.68 -4.83 2.19
CA GLN A 159 -9.01 -6.24 1.96
C GLN A 159 -8.69 -6.67 0.52
N MET A 160 -9.05 -5.85 -0.47
CA MET A 160 -8.70 -6.12 -1.88
C MET A 160 -7.19 -6.13 -2.09
N ASP A 161 -6.47 -5.19 -1.48
CA ASP A 161 -5.02 -5.13 -1.60
C ASP A 161 -4.31 -6.31 -0.94
N MET A 162 -4.86 -6.84 0.16
CA MET A 162 -4.38 -8.07 0.77
C MET A 162 -4.57 -9.29 -0.15
N LEU A 163 -5.70 -9.38 -0.86
CA LEU A 163 -5.90 -10.43 -1.88
C LEU A 163 -4.90 -10.28 -3.04
N ARG A 164 -4.63 -9.04 -3.48
CA ARG A 164 -3.60 -8.76 -4.49
C ARG A 164 -2.21 -9.15 -4.00
N LEU A 165 -1.86 -8.84 -2.75
CA LEU A 165 -0.59 -9.24 -2.14
C LEU A 165 -0.43 -10.76 -2.11
N GLN A 166 -1.47 -11.49 -1.70
CA GLN A 166 -1.45 -12.95 -1.71
C GLN A 166 -1.26 -13.49 -3.14
N SER A 167 -1.98 -12.94 -4.12
CA SER A 167 -1.82 -13.33 -5.53
C SER A 167 -0.43 -13.02 -6.08
N LEU A 168 0.12 -11.84 -5.79
CA LEU A 168 1.48 -11.45 -6.20
C LEU A 168 2.54 -12.33 -5.54
N SER A 169 2.37 -12.65 -4.26
CA SER A 169 3.26 -13.57 -3.54
C SER A 169 3.24 -14.97 -4.17
N ASN A 170 2.06 -15.49 -4.52
CA ASN A 170 1.95 -16.78 -5.20
C ASN A 170 2.62 -16.75 -6.58
N LYS A 171 2.34 -15.72 -7.40
CA LYS A 171 2.96 -15.55 -8.73
C LYS A 171 4.48 -15.42 -8.66
N ARG A 172 4.99 -14.74 -7.64
CA ARG A 172 6.42 -14.61 -7.35
C ARG A 172 7.02 -15.98 -7.06
N ASN A 173 6.42 -16.75 -6.16
CA ASN A 173 6.90 -18.09 -5.80
C ASN A 173 6.89 -19.03 -7.01
N GLU A 174 5.81 -19.05 -7.79
CA GLU A 174 5.72 -19.82 -9.04
C GLU A 174 6.82 -19.40 -10.04
N ALA A 175 7.07 -18.10 -10.20
CA ALA A 175 8.14 -17.61 -11.07
C ALA A 175 9.53 -18.03 -10.58
N PHE A 176 9.78 -18.05 -9.27
CA PHE A 176 11.03 -18.55 -8.68
C PHE A 176 11.20 -20.05 -8.88
N ASP A 177 10.13 -20.84 -8.72
CA ASP A 177 10.17 -22.28 -8.95
C ASP A 177 10.44 -22.59 -10.42
N LEU A 178 9.77 -21.89 -11.34
CA LEU A 178 10.03 -21.99 -12.78
C LEU A 178 11.47 -21.61 -13.12
N MET A 179 11.99 -20.54 -12.53
CA MET A 179 13.38 -20.11 -12.76
C MET A 179 14.38 -21.15 -12.24
N THR A 180 14.14 -21.70 -11.05
CA THR A 180 14.99 -22.73 -10.45
C THR A 180 14.99 -24.01 -11.28
N ASN A 181 13.81 -24.45 -11.73
CA ASN A 181 13.68 -25.64 -12.58
C ASN A 181 14.33 -25.42 -13.97
N PHE A 182 14.22 -24.21 -14.52
CA PHE A 182 14.87 -23.85 -15.78
C PHE A 182 16.40 -23.85 -15.66
N ILE A 183 16.96 -23.29 -14.59
CA ILE A 183 18.40 -23.32 -14.31
C ILE A 183 18.90 -24.76 -14.13
N LYS A 184 18.18 -25.59 -13.38
CA LYS A 184 18.50 -27.02 -13.23
C LYS A 184 18.54 -27.73 -14.59
N LYS A 185 17.49 -27.55 -15.40
CA LYS A 185 17.43 -28.15 -16.74
C LYS A 185 18.57 -27.67 -17.66
N MET A 186 18.96 -26.39 -17.55
CA MET A 186 20.13 -25.88 -18.28
C MET A 186 21.45 -26.49 -17.80
N GLN A 187 21.61 -26.70 -16.48
CA GLN A 187 22.79 -27.34 -15.93
C GLN A 187 22.88 -28.81 -16.38
N ASP A 188 21.75 -29.52 -16.35
CA ASP A 188 21.68 -30.92 -16.81
C ASP A 188 21.97 -31.04 -18.31
N ASN A 189 21.42 -30.14 -19.14
CA ASN A 189 21.72 -30.09 -20.57
C ASN A 189 23.21 -29.84 -20.82
N ARG A 190 23.82 -28.86 -20.13
CA ARG A 190 25.27 -28.59 -20.24
C ARG A 190 26.09 -29.78 -19.78
N SER A 191 25.71 -30.42 -18.67
CA SER A 191 26.36 -31.62 -18.15
C SER A 191 26.29 -32.77 -19.15
N SER A 192 25.15 -32.97 -19.81
CA SER A 192 24.98 -33.99 -20.85
C SER A 192 25.80 -33.72 -22.11
N ILE A 193 25.91 -32.46 -22.54
CA ILE A 193 26.76 -32.07 -23.69
C ILE A 193 28.24 -32.32 -23.36
N VAL A 194 28.71 -31.86 -22.20
CA VAL A 194 30.09 -32.12 -21.74
C VAL A 194 30.33 -33.61 -21.51
N GLY A 195 29.34 -34.33 -21.01
CA GLY A 195 29.39 -35.78 -20.82
C GLY A 195 29.49 -36.57 -22.11
N ASN A 196 28.78 -36.16 -23.17
CA ASN A 196 28.88 -36.78 -24.51
C ASN A 196 30.15 -36.40 -25.28
N MET A 197 30.88 -35.37 -24.85
CA MET A 197 32.16 -34.95 -25.43
C MET A 197 33.38 -35.59 -24.76
N ARG A 198 33.20 -36.34 -23.67
CA ARG A 198 34.24 -37.13 -23.02
C ARG A 198 34.22 -38.56 -23.52
#